data_AF-A0A7R8H0M5-F1
#
_entry.id   AF-A0A7R8H0M5-F1
#
_cell.length_a   1.000
_cell.length_b   1.000
_cell.length_c   1.000
_cell.angle_alpha   90.00
_cell.angle_beta   90.00
_cell.angle_gamma   90.00
#
_symmetry.space_group_name_H-M   'P 1'
#
loop_
_entity.id
_entity.type
_entity.pdbx_description
1 polymer ?
#
loop_
_entity_poly.entity_id
_entity_poly.type
_entity_poly.pdbx_seq_one_letter_code
_entity_poly.pdbx_strand_id
1 'polypeptide(L)'
;MLLRVLEIFLLITGIIVHVPQVTAPFPPCSPFYRLNKLIEGNNWSSDMNRFYPVKPCPYKNPSRAPGRLRTFSAHTTSFLLDHILSETNWFLRKGIPRGIKMLTGQEKFLIIIITL
;
A
#
# COMPACT_ATOMS: atom_id res chain seq x y z
N MET A 1 8.21 35.93 -7.88
CA MET A 1 8.24 35.00 -6.74
C MET A 1 6.91 34.26 -6.58
N LEU A 2 5.77 34.97 -6.51
CA LEU A 2 4.42 34.38 -6.36
C LEU A 2 4.07 33.33 -7.45
N LEU A 3 4.40 33.62 -8.71
CA LEU A 3 4.10 32.73 -9.85
C LEU A 3 4.82 31.36 -9.73
N ARG A 4 6.08 31.35 -9.29
CA ARG A 4 6.83 30.11 -9.07
C ARG A 4 6.32 29.30 -7.89
N VAL A 5 5.82 29.97 -6.84
CA VAL A 5 5.19 29.30 -5.69
C VAL A 5 3.90 28.61 -6.11
N LEU A 6 3.11 29.25 -6.98
CA LEU A 6 1.88 28.68 -7.54
C LEU A 6 2.16 27.46 -8.42
N GLU A 7 3.18 27.52 -9.29
CA GLU A 7 3.60 26.38 -10.12
C GLU A 7 4.04 25.18 -9.27
N ILE A 8 4.83 25.41 -8.23
CA ILE A 8 5.27 24.35 -7.30
C ILE A 8 4.06 23.76 -6.55
N PHE A 9 3.12 24.60 -6.12
CA PHE A 9 1.91 24.14 -5.43
C PHE A 9 1.02 23.28 -6.33
N LEU A 10 0.83 23.69 -7.59
CA LEU A 10 0.07 22.92 -8.59
C LEU A 10 0.76 21.59 -8.95
N LEU A 11 2.09 21.58 -9.01
CA LEU A 11 2.86 20.34 -9.20
C LEU A 11 2.71 19.39 -8.02
N ILE A 12 2.86 19.89 -6.78
CA ILE A 12 2.73 19.05 -5.58
C ILE A 12 1.31 18.49 -5.45
N THR A 13 0.29 19.32 -5.66
CA THR A 13 -1.11 18.87 -5.62
C THR A 13 -1.41 17.88 -6.75
N GLY A 14 -0.90 18.13 -7.97
CA GLY A 14 -0.99 17.19 -9.08
C GLY A 14 -0.38 15.83 -8.74
N ILE A 15 0.81 15.82 -8.13
CA ILE A 15 1.49 14.61 -7.65
C ILE A 15 0.66 13.92 -6.56
N ILE A 16 0.18 14.62 -5.54
CA ILE A 16 -0.59 13.99 -4.44
C ILE A 16 -1.89 13.33 -4.95
N VAL A 17 -2.59 13.97 -5.90
CA VAL A 17 -3.84 13.46 -6.46
C VAL A 17 -3.61 12.27 -7.40
N HIS A 18 -2.51 12.26 -8.15
CA HIS A 18 -2.23 11.24 -9.17
C HIS A 18 -1.30 10.12 -8.71
N VAL A 19 -0.60 10.31 -7.58
CA VAL A 19 0.21 9.24 -7.00
C VAL A 19 -0.73 8.24 -6.30
N PRO A 20 -0.65 6.95 -6.66
CA PRO A 20 -1.34 5.88 -5.95
C PRO A 20 -1.18 6.03 -4.44
N GLN A 21 -2.27 6.23 -3.71
CA GLN A 21 -2.28 6.08 -2.27
C GLN A 21 -2.17 4.58 -1.96
N VAL A 22 -0.95 4.09 -1.80
CA VAL A 22 -0.68 2.70 -1.46
C VAL A 22 -1.07 2.49 0.01
N THR A 23 -2.25 1.93 0.22
CA THR A 23 -2.77 1.63 1.56
C THR A 23 -1.94 0.52 2.20
N ALA A 24 -1.20 0.84 3.27
CA ALA A 24 -0.50 -0.18 4.06
C ALA A 24 -1.50 -1.19 4.66
N PRO A 25 -1.19 -2.49 4.64
CA PRO A 25 -2.08 -3.49 5.23
C PRO A 25 -2.17 -3.36 6.73
N PHE A 26 -3.37 -3.59 7.25
CA PHE A 26 -3.56 -3.81 8.67
C PHE A 26 -2.89 -5.12 9.10
N PRO A 27 -2.38 -5.21 10.33
CA PRO A 27 -1.85 -6.46 10.89
C PRO A 27 -2.86 -7.61 10.82
N PRO A 28 -2.39 -8.87 10.72
CA PRO A 28 -3.27 -10.03 10.48
C PRO A 28 -4.28 -10.27 11.59
N CYS A 29 -3.96 -9.92 12.84
CA CYS A 29 -4.86 -10.04 14.00
C CYS A 29 -5.45 -8.69 14.42
N SER A 30 -5.42 -7.68 13.55
CA SER A 30 -6.08 -6.39 13.77
C SER A 30 -7.59 -6.55 13.80
N PRO A 31 -8.33 -5.79 14.64
CA PRO A 31 -9.79 -5.74 14.57
C PRO A 31 -10.30 -5.29 13.18
N PHE A 32 -9.47 -4.56 12.43
CA PHE A 32 -9.78 -4.07 11.08
C PHE A 32 -9.23 -4.96 9.96
N TYR A 33 -8.81 -6.20 10.25
CA TYR A 33 -8.27 -7.14 9.24
C TYR A 33 -9.19 -7.30 8.01
N ARG A 34 -10.52 -7.21 8.19
CA ARG A 34 -11.48 -7.30 7.08
C ARG A 34 -11.28 -6.23 6.00
N LEU A 35 -10.76 -5.05 6.37
CA LEU A 35 -10.45 -3.98 5.39
C LEU A 35 -9.34 -4.39 4.43
N ASN A 36 -8.41 -5.27 4.85
CA ASN A 36 -7.38 -5.79 3.95
C ASN A 36 -8.00 -6.57 2.79
N LYS A 37 -9.11 -7.28 3.00
CA LYS A 37 -9.80 -8.01 1.92
C LYS A 37 -10.48 -7.10 0.91
N LEU A 38 -10.94 -5.93 1.35
CA LEU A 38 -11.46 -4.90 0.44
C LEU A 38 -10.32 -4.31 -0.39
N ILE A 39 -9.17 -4.06 0.23
CA ILE A 39 -7.98 -3.56 -0.46
C ILE A 39 -7.46 -4.62 -1.45
N GLU A 40 -7.35 -5.89 -1.04
CA GLU A 40 -6.98 -7.01 -1.92
C GLU A 40 -7.91 -7.18 -3.13
N GLY A 41 -9.16 -6.69 -3.05
CA GLY A 41 -10.10 -6.69 -4.17
C GLY A 41 -9.79 -5.63 -5.23
N ASN A 42 -9.00 -4.61 -4.88
CA ASN A 42 -8.44 -3.67 -5.85
C ASN A 42 -7.09 -4.19 -6.33
N ASN A 43 -6.70 -3.90 -7.57
CA ASN A 43 -5.42 -4.34 -8.13
C ASN A 43 -4.40 -3.20 -8.24
N TRP A 44 -4.74 -2.05 -7.67
CA TRP A 44 -3.92 -0.87 -7.68
C TRP A 44 -3.12 -0.80 -6.37
N SER A 45 -3.77 -0.61 -5.23
CA SER A 45 -3.07 -0.45 -3.95
C SER A 45 -2.64 -1.77 -3.31
N SER A 46 -3.39 -2.86 -3.51
CA SER A 46 -2.98 -4.16 -2.98
C SER A 46 -1.72 -4.68 -3.68
N ASP A 47 -1.70 -4.59 -5.00
CA ASP A 47 -0.60 -5.11 -5.79
C ASP A 47 0.65 -4.25 -5.61
N MET A 48 0.52 -2.93 -5.42
CA MET A 48 1.64 -2.02 -5.14
C MET A 48 2.34 -2.26 -3.80
N ASN A 49 1.83 -3.14 -2.95
CA ASN A 49 2.40 -3.40 -1.64
C ASN A 49 2.69 -4.89 -1.43
N ARG A 50 3.98 -5.20 -1.21
CA ARG A 50 4.48 -6.58 -1.00
C ARG A 50 3.79 -7.34 0.12
N PHE A 51 3.23 -6.63 1.10
CA PHE A 51 2.59 -7.25 2.26
C PHE A 51 1.17 -7.76 1.96
N TYR A 52 0.62 -7.52 0.75
CA TYR A 52 -0.57 -8.21 0.26
C TYR A 52 -0.22 -9.46 -0.58
N PRO A 53 -1.09 -10.50 -0.56
CA PRO A 53 -2.26 -10.63 0.30
C PRO A 53 -1.86 -10.89 1.76
N VAL A 54 -2.64 -10.34 2.69
CA VAL A 54 -2.35 -10.44 4.12
C VAL A 54 -2.74 -11.83 4.62
N LYS A 55 -1.76 -12.54 5.18
CA LYS A 55 -1.96 -13.87 5.77
C LYS A 55 -3.04 -13.82 6.87
N PRO A 56 -3.84 -14.89 7.04
CA PRO A 56 -4.82 -14.95 8.12
C PRO A 56 -4.16 -14.92 9.50
N CYS A 57 -4.85 -14.40 10.51
CA CYS A 57 -4.38 -14.42 11.89
C CYS A 57 -4.14 -15.87 12.35
N PRO A 58 -2.93 -16.22 12.84
CA PRO A 58 -2.63 -17.58 13.30
C PRO A 58 -3.29 -17.93 14.64
N TYR A 59 -3.90 -16.95 15.33
CA TYR A 59 -4.54 -17.13 16.63
C TYR A 59 -6.05 -17.28 16.49
N LYS A 60 -6.63 -18.28 17.16
CA LYS A 60 -8.09 -18.48 17.23
C LYS A 60 -8.82 -17.27 17.83
N ASN A 61 -8.19 -16.59 18.78
CA ASN A 61 -8.71 -15.36 19.40
C ASN A 61 -7.75 -14.19 19.11
N PRO A 62 -8.03 -13.34 18.11
CA PRO A 62 -7.17 -12.22 17.72
C PRO A 62 -6.85 -11.25 18.88
N SER A 63 -7.78 -11.05 19.81
CA SER A 63 -7.58 -10.20 21.00
C SER A 63 -6.50 -10.71 21.95
N ARG A 64 -6.16 -12.01 21.89
CA ARG A 64 -5.08 -12.62 22.68
C ARG A 64 -3.76 -12.70 21.92
N ALA A 65 -3.71 -12.24 20.67
CA ALA A 65 -2.49 -12.23 19.89
C ALA A 65 -1.47 -11.20 20.45
N PRO A 66 -0.17 -11.42 20.27
CA PRO A 66 0.86 -10.44 20.57
C PRO A 66 0.58 -9.07 19.94
N GLY A 67 0.92 -7.99 20.64
CA GLY A 67 0.69 -6.61 20.18
C GLY A 67 1.17 -6.34 18.75
N ARG A 68 2.35 -6.87 18.37
CA ARG A 68 2.91 -6.77 17.01
C ARG A 68 2.01 -7.31 15.88
N LEU A 69 1.10 -8.23 16.19
CA LEU A 69 0.16 -8.82 15.22
C LEU A 69 -1.20 -8.13 15.23
N ARG A 70 -1.47 -7.28 16.24
CA ARG A 70 -2.72 -6.55 16.42
C ARG A 70 -2.59 -5.09 15.97
N THR A 71 -1.45 -4.48 16.22
CA THR A 71 -1.15 -3.07 15.94
C THR A 71 0.16 -2.96 15.16
N PHE A 72 0.19 -2.07 14.18
CA PHE A 72 1.44 -1.74 13.50
C PHE A 72 2.37 -1.02 14.48
N SER A 73 3.59 -1.50 14.62
CA SER A 73 4.60 -0.83 15.42
C SER A 73 5.94 -1.03 14.73
N ALA A 74 6.53 0.08 14.29
CA ALA A 74 7.88 0.11 13.74
C ALA A 74 8.84 -0.08 14.91
N HIS A 75 9.39 -1.28 15.05
CA HIS A 75 10.09 -1.67 16.28
C HIS A 75 11.61 -1.46 16.22
N THR A 76 12.21 -1.26 15.04
CA THR A 76 13.68 -1.22 14.90
C THR A 76 14.15 -0.16 13.91
N THR A 77 15.34 0.40 14.16
CA THR A 77 15.99 1.38 13.28
C THR A 77 16.34 0.79 11.91
N SER A 78 16.58 -0.53 11.84
CA SER A 78 16.82 -1.25 10.58
C SER A 78 15.55 -1.44 9.74
N PHE A 79 14.37 -1.35 10.36
CA PHE A 79 13.09 -1.56 9.68
C PHE A 79 12.95 -0.63 8.47
N LEU A 80 13.34 0.64 8.60
CA LEU A 80 13.20 1.61 7.51
C LEU A 80 14.06 1.23 6.29
N LEU A 81 15.31 0.84 6.51
CA LEU A 81 16.22 0.45 5.42
C LEU A 81 15.75 -0.83 4.75
N ASP A 82 15.38 -1.85 5.54
CA ASP A 82 14.86 -3.11 5.03
C ASP A 82 13.56 -2.88 4.24
N HIS A 83 12.69 -2.00 4.72
CA HIS A 83 11.45 -1.63 4.05
C HIS A 83 11.72 -0.99 2.69
N ILE A 84 12.56 0.05 2.64
CA ILE A 84 12.92 0.77 1.41
C ILE A 84 13.56 -0.18 0.39
N LEU A 85 14.52 -1.01 0.81
CA LEU A 85 15.17 -1.97 -0.08
C LEU A 85 14.18 -3.00 -0.63
N SER A 86 13.30 -3.49 0.25
CA SER A 86 12.30 -4.49 -0.13
C SER A 86 11.23 -3.94 -1.08
N GLU A 87 10.77 -2.70 -0.86
CA GLU A 87 9.82 -2.00 -1.71
C GLU A 87 10.45 -1.63 -3.06
N THR A 88 11.71 -1.18 -3.05
CA THR A 88 12.45 -0.87 -4.29
C THR A 88 12.61 -2.14 -5.14
N ASN A 89 13.05 -3.25 -4.55
CA ASN A 89 13.19 -4.51 -5.27
C ASN A 89 11.82 -5.03 -5.77
N TRP A 90 10.75 -4.86 -4.99
CA TRP A 90 9.41 -5.19 -5.42
C TRP A 90 8.96 -4.30 -6.60
N PHE A 91 9.16 -2.98 -6.51
CA PHE A 91 8.79 -2.02 -7.54
C PHE A 91 9.48 -2.32 -8.88
N LEU A 92 10.77 -2.61 -8.85
CA LEU A 92 11.54 -2.97 -10.04
C LEU A 92 11.07 -4.30 -10.65
N ARG A 93 10.81 -5.33 -9.83
CA ARG A 93 10.49 -6.68 -10.31
C ARG A 93 9.03 -6.89 -10.67
N LYS A 94 8.11 -6.14 -10.05
CA LYS A 94 6.67 -6.36 -10.14
C LYS A 94 5.93 -5.07 -10.51
N GLY A 95 6.28 -3.95 -9.92
CA GLY A 95 5.66 -2.64 -10.20
C GLY A 95 5.82 -2.21 -11.66
N ILE A 96 7.06 -2.07 -12.15
CA ILE A 96 7.34 -1.59 -13.53
C ILE A 96 6.73 -2.51 -14.60
N PRO A 97 6.98 -3.85 -14.59
CA PRO A 97 6.41 -4.73 -15.60
C PRO A 97 4.89 -4.67 -15.65
N ARG A 98 4.25 -4.47 -14.49
CA ARG A 98 2.80 -4.37 -14.41
C ARG A 98 2.27 -3.02 -14.88
N GLY A 99 2.97 -1.93 -14.56
CA GLY A 99 2.65 -0.61 -15.12
C GLY A 99 2.64 -0.64 -16.65
N ILE A 100 3.60 -1.33 -17.26
CA ILE A 100 3.63 -1.53 -18.73
C ILE A 100 2.40 -2.33 -19.19
N LYS A 101 2.01 -3.40 -18.50
CA LYS A 101 0.81 -4.18 -18.83
C LYS A 101 -0.48 -3.37 -18.72
N MET A 102 -0.59 -2.51 -17.71
CA MET A 102 -1.74 -1.61 -17.55
C MET A 102 -1.77 -0.56 -18.68
N LEU A 103 -0.62 0.04 -19.01
CA LEU A 103 -0.51 1.02 -20.11
C LEU A 103 -0.78 0.40 -21.49
N THR A 104 -0.40 -0.86 -21.70
CA THR A 104 -0.64 -1.60 -22.94
C THR A 104 -2.02 -2.27 -23.00
N GLY A 105 -2.86 -2.07 -21.97
CA GLY A 105 -4.21 -2.62 -21.90
C GLY A 105 -4.30 -4.14 -21.66
N GLN A 106 -3.17 -4.79 -21.34
CA GLN A 106 -3.12 -6.22 -21.03
C GLN A 106 -3.70 -6.53 -19.64
N GLU A 107 -3.67 -5.55 -18.72
CA GLU A 107 -4.30 -5.66 -17.41
C GLU A 107 -5.23 -4.46 -17.17
N LYS A 108 -6.46 -4.73 -16.70
CA LYS A 108 -7.42 -3.68 -16.35
C LYS A 108 -7.02 -3.04 -15.04
N PHE A 109 -7.30 -1.75 -14.89
CA PHE A 109 -7.16 -1.04 -13.64
C PHE A 109 -8.43 -1.18 -12.80
N LEU A 110 -8.32 -1.76 -11.61
CA LEU A 110 -9.40 -1.98 -10.66
C LEU A 110 -9.11 -1.16 -9.41
N ILE A 111 -9.76 0.00 -9.30
CA ILE A 111 -9.89 0.72 -8.04
C ILE A 111 -11.26 0.39 -7.46
N ILE A 112 -11.27 -0.16 -6.25
CA ILE A 112 -12.46 -0.15 -5.40
C ILE A 112 -12.44 1.21 -4.69
N ILE A 113 -13.22 2.16 -5.19
CA ILE A 113 -13.45 3.44 -4.51
C ILE A 113 -14.35 3.12 -3.32
N ILE A 114 -13.80 3.21 -2.11
CA ILE A 114 -14.60 3.22 -0.90
C ILE A 114 -15.13 4.65 -0.77
N THR A 115 -16.33 4.90 -1.32
CA THR A 115 -17.15 6.02 -0.85
C THR A 115 -17.60 5.65 0.57
N LEU A 116 -16.90 6.21 1.56
CA LEU A 116 -17.40 6.30 2.93
C LEU A 116 -18.53 7.33 3.01
#